data_AF-A0A4Y8V2J3-F1
#
_entry.id   AF-A0A4Y8V2J3-F1
#
_cell.length_a   1.000
_cell.length_b   1.000
_cell.length_c   1.000
_cell.angle_alpha   90.00
_cell.angle_beta   90.00
_cell.angle_gamma   90.00
#
_symmetry.space_group_name_H-M   'P 1'
#
loop_
_entity.id
_entity.type
_entity.pdbx_description
1 polymer ?
#
loop_
_entity_poly.entity_id
_entity_poly.type
_entity_poly.pdbx_seq_one_letter_code
_entity_poly.pdbx_strand_id
1 'polypeptide(L)'
;MVTITICSRFAGPPFPDARMRTIPFGPLYPPSEVLKLIDHISENDVIAWTEKCILDLQIMNLDAEDLMELVKIAVTRGRFRKSEWCIQAPNGPWAACNAYSLFRKEFIEKAF
;
A
#
# COMPACT_ATOMS: atom_id res chain seq x y z
N MET A 1 -17.29 -19.06 14.75
CA MET A 1 -17.49 -17.70 14.21
C MET A 1 -16.10 -17.16 13.90
N VAL A 2 -15.80 -16.83 12.64
CA VAL A 2 -14.50 -16.23 12.28
C VAL A 2 -14.63 -14.74 12.51
N THR A 3 -13.84 -14.18 13.43
CA THR A 3 -13.79 -12.74 13.66
C THR A 3 -12.87 -12.13 12.61
N ILE A 4 -13.40 -11.22 11.79
CA ILE A 4 -12.60 -10.46 10.81
C ILE A 4 -12.21 -9.13 11.43
N THR A 5 -10.90 -8.87 11.52
CA THR A 5 -10.36 -7.58 11.95
C THR A 5 -10.08 -6.71 10.73
N ILE A 6 -10.64 -5.49 10.70
CA ILE A 6 -10.40 -4.50 9.64
C ILE A 6 -9.45 -3.42 10.16
N CYS A 7 -8.33 -3.21 9.48
CA CYS A 7 -7.26 -2.28 9.86
C CYS A 7 -7.18 -1.05 8.93
N SER A 8 -8.30 -0.65 8.34
CA SER A 8 -8.37 0.48 7.42
C SER A 8 -9.57 1.37 7.71
N ARG A 9 -9.48 2.68 7.39
CA ARG A 9 -10.57 3.65 7.57
C ARG A 9 -11.84 3.32 6.77
N PHE A 10 -11.70 2.61 5.65
CA PHE A 10 -12.82 2.26 4.79
C PHE A 10 -13.84 1.34 5.50
N ALA A 11 -15.09 1.80 5.61
CA ALA A 11 -16.18 1.10 6.26
C ALA A 11 -17.07 0.37 5.23
N GLY A 12 -16.61 -0.77 4.74
CA GLY A 12 -17.38 -1.68 3.91
C GLY A 12 -17.12 -3.14 4.31
N PRO A 13 -18.03 -4.08 4.03
CA PRO A 13 -17.77 -5.48 4.33
C PRO A 13 -16.68 -6.03 3.41
N PRO A 14 -15.68 -6.75 3.93
CA PRO A 14 -14.82 -7.58 3.08
C PRO A 14 -15.69 -8.68 2.46
N PHE A 15 -15.67 -8.80 1.14
CA PHE A 15 -16.44 -9.83 0.45
C PHE A 15 -15.81 -11.20 0.77
N PRO A 16 -16.56 -12.16 1.37
CA PRO A 16 -16.02 -13.44 1.81
C PRO A 16 -15.59 -14.35 0.65
N ASP A 17 -16.15 -14.12 -0.55
CA ASP A 17 -15.77 -14.87 -1.73
C ASP A 17 -14.45 -14.30 -2.28
N ALA A 18 -13.35 -14.95 -1.91
CA ALA A 18 -11.97 -14.54 -2.15
C ALA A 18 -11.62 -14.22 -3.63
N ARG A 19 -12.54 -14.51 -4.57
CA ARG A 19 -12.45 -14.22 -6.00
C ARG A 19 -12.68 -12.75 -6.34
N MET A 20 -13.50 -12.02 -5.59
CA MET A 20 -13.78 -10.59 -5.84
C MET A 20 -13.27 -9.72 -4.70
N ARG A 21 -12.00 -9.32 -4.81
CA ARG A 21 -11.36 -8.38 -3.87
C ARG A 21 -11.49 -6.93 -4.28
N THR A 22 -11.92 -6.65 -5.51
CA THR A 22 -11.97 -5.28 -6.03
C THR A 22 -13.10 -4.51 -5.37
N ILE A 23 -12.78 -3.30 -4.91
CA ILE A 23 -13.73 -2.34 -4.39
C ILE A 23 -14.01 -1.35 -5.53
N PRO A 24 -15.28 -1.15 -5.94
CA PRO A 24 -15.62 -0.26 -7.04
C PRO A 24 -15.31 1.20 -6.70
N PHE A 25 -15.31 2.04 -7.74
CA PHE A 25 -15.03 3.48 -7.71
C PHE A 25 -13.54 3.82 -7.61
N GLY A 26 -13.21 5.11 -7.67
CA GLY A 26 -11.84 5.62 -7.68
C GLY A 26 -11.05 5.30 -6.41
N PRO A 27 -9.88 5.93 -6.21
CA PRO A 27 -9.08 5.69 -5.01
C PRO A 27 -9.88 5.90 -3.72
N LEU A 28 -9.83 4.93 -2.80
CA LEU A 28 -10.50 5.01 -1.48
C LEU A 28 -9.97 6.18 -0.66
N TYR A 29 -8.66 6.40 -0.76
CA TYR A 29 -7.91 7.49 -0.15
C TYR A 29 -7.46 8.47 -1.25
N PRO A 30 -8.05 9.68 -1.32
CA PRO A 30 -7.66 10.70 -2.28
C PRO A 30 -6.18 11.07 -2.14
N PRO A 31 -5.44 11.33 -3.23
CA PRO A 31 -4.02 11.72 -3.16
C PRO A 31 -3.75 12.88 -2.21
N SER A 32 -4.63 13.89 -2.17
CA SER A 32 -4.48 15.05 -1.27
C SER A 32 -4.54 14.68 0.22
N GLU A 33 -5.32 13.67 0.60
CA GLU A 33 -5.37 13.19 1.99
C GLU A 33 -4.12 12.39 2.33
N VAL A 34 -3.69 11.52 1.41
CA VAL A 34 -2.48 10.70 1.58
C VAL A 34 -1.25 11.60 1.74
N LEU A 35 -1.09 12.62 0.87
CA LEU A 35 0.03 13.55 0.94
C LEU A 35 0.07 14.31 2.27
N LYS A 36 -1.09 14.83 2.73
CA LYS A 36 -1.19 15.48 4.05
C LYS A 36 -0.80 14.55 5.19
N LEU A 37 -1.21 13.29 5.15
CA LEU A 37 -0.84 12.31 6.17
C LEU A 37 0.68 12.09 6.18
N ILE A 38 1.30 11.91 5.01
CA ILE A 38 2.75 11.68 4.91
C ILE A 38 3.52 12.89 5.45
N ASP A 39 3.02 14.11 5.29
CA ASP A 39 3.66 15.32 5.82
C ASP A 39 3.56 15.45 7.36
N HIS A 40 2.76 14.60 8.02
CA HIS A 40 2.54 14.61 9.47
C HIS A 40 3.05 13.37 10.20
N ILE A 41 3.59 12.38 9.48
CA ILE A 41 4.15 11.16 10.06
C ILE A 41 5.66 11.11 9.85
N SER A 42 6.33 10.25 10.60
CA SER A 42 7.76 9.95 10.45
C SER A 42 7.97 8.56 9.83
N GLU A 43 9.22 8.26 9.48
CA GLU A 43 9.63 6.92 9.03
C GLU A 43 9.24 5.80 10.01
N ASN A 44 9.20 6.08 11.31
CA ASN A 44 8.83 5.12 12.36
C ASN A 44 7.34 4.75 12.36
N ASP A 45 6.51 5.57 11.72
CA ASP A 45 5.06 5.34 11.59
C ASP A 45 4.72 4.51 10.34
N VAL A 46 5.72 4.22 9.50
CA VAL A 46 5.55 3.50 8.23
C VAL A 46 6.05 2.08 8.38
N ILE A 47 5.14 1.13 8.15
CA ILE A 47 5.41 -0.30 8.33
C ILE A 47 5.09 -1.06 7.05
N ALA A 48 6.06 -1.81 6.53
CA ALA A 48 5.83 -2.79 5.49
C ALA A 48 4.95 -3.93 6.03
N TRP A 49 3.77 -4.11 5.43
CA TRP A 49 2.69 -4.87 6.06
C TRP A 49 2.83 -6.40 6.00
N THR A 50 3.42 -6.92 4.93
CA THR A 50 3.59 -8.37 4.70
C THR A 50 5.05 -8.77 4.67
N GLU A 51 5.36 -10.01 5.05
CA GLU A 51 6.72 -10.57 4.97
C GLU A 51 7.30 -10.44 3.56
N LYS A 52 6.50 -10.73 2.54
CA LYS A 52 6.90 -10.53 1.14
C LYS A 52 7.28 -9.08 0.85
N CYS A 53 6.48 -8.10 1.29
CA CYS A 53 6.79 -6.69 1.10
C CYS A 53 8.10 -6.30 1.79
N ILE A 54 8.34 -6.81 3.00
CA ILE A 54 9.60 -6.58 3.74
C ILE A 54 10.79 -7.11 2.94
N LEU A 55 10.70 -8.35 2.44
CA LEU A 55 11.75 -8.96 1.61
C LEU A 55 11.97 -8.19 0.31
N ASP A 56 10.90 -7.77 -0.37
CA ASP A 56 10.99 -7.00 -1.61
C ASP A 56 11.72 -5.66 -1.37
N LEU A 57 11.42 -4.94 -0.28
CA LEU A 57 12.14 -3.70 0.10
C LEU A 57 13.62 -3.96 0.40
N GLN A 58 13.94 -5.04 1.13
CA GLN A 58 15.34 -5.41 1.41
C GLN A 58 16.13 -5.72 0.15
N ILE A 59 15.55 -6.47 -0.79
CA ILE A 59 16.17 -6.78 -2.09
C ILE A 59 16.42 -5.51 -2.89
N MET A 60 15.49 -4.56 -2.84
CA MET A 60 15.60 -3.27 -3.51
C MET A 60 16.49 -2.27 -2.75
N ASN A 61 16.97 -2.63 -1.56
CA ASN A 61 17.72 -1.75 -0.66
C ASN A 61 16.98 -0.43 -0.39
N LEU A 62 15.67 -0.54 -0.11
CA LEU A 62 14.78 0.58 0.22
C LEU A 62 14.42 0.53 1.71
N ASP A 63 14.44 1.69 2.35
CA ASP A 63 13.98 1.86 3.72
C ASP A 63 12.59 2.53 3.83
N ALA A 64 12.23 2.96 5.04
CA ALA A 64 10.94 3.60 5.29
C ALA A 64 10.84 5.02 4.70
N GLU A 65 11.95 5.76 4.65
CA GLU A 65 12.01 7.09 4.02
C GLU A 65 11.82 6.95 2.51
N ASP A 66 12.52 5.99 1.89
CA ASP A 66 12.34 5.63 0.49
C ASP A 66 10.89 5.24 0.18
N LEU A 67 10.27 4.43 1.06
CA LEU A 67 8.89 4.00 0.90
C LEU A 67 7.93 5.20 0.98
N MET A 68 8.14 6.14 1.90
CA MET A 68 7.36 7.39 1.98
C MET A 68 7.48 8.18 0.68
N GLU A 69 8.69 8.35 0.15
CA GLU A 69 8.92 9.04 -1.12
C GLU A 69 8.21 8.33 -2.28
N LEU A 70 8.35 7.00 -2.38
CA LEU A 70 7.70 6.19 -3.41
C LEU A 70 6.18 6.31 -3.36
N VAL A 71 5.58 6.33 -2.16
CA VAL A 71 4.13 6.56 -2.01
C VAL A 71 3.75 7.96 -2.48
N LYS A 72 4.50 9.01 -2.10
CA LYS A 72 4.26 10.39 -2.58
C LYS A 72 4.31 10.46 -4.11
N ILE A 73 5.30 9.83 -4.74
CA ILE A 73 5.44 9.79 -6.20
C ILE A 73 4.30 8.97 -6.83
N ALA A 74 3.95 7.82 -6.26
CA ALA A 74 2.93 6.93 -6.79
C ALA A 74 1.54 7.60 -6.83
N VAL A 75 1.16 8.34 -5.79
CA VAL A 75 -0.16 9.01 -5.73
C VAL A 75 -0.23 10.29 -6.57
N THR A 76 0.91 10.90 -6.92
CA THR A 76 0.97 12.15 -7.70
C THR A 76 1.25 11.93 -9.19
N ARG A 77 2.20 11.05 -9.50
CA ARG A 77 2.73 10.81 -10.86
C ARG A 77 2.52 9.37 -11.33
N GLY A 78 2.21 8.46 -10.41
CA GLY A 78 1.90 7.08 -10.75
C GLY A 78 0.52 6.92 -11.38
N ARG A 79 0.19 5.68 -11.73
CA ARG A 79 -1.10 5.29 -12.26
C ARG A 79 -1.86 4.50 -11.23
N PHE A 80 -3.00 5.03 -10.80
CA PHE A 80 -3.99 4.26 -10.04
C PHE A 80 -4.47 3.05 -10.86
N ARG A 81 -4.54 1.89 -10.21
CA ARG A 81 -4.96 0.63 -10.85
C ARG A 81 -6.37 0.22 -10.41
N LYS A 82 -6.58 0.13 -9.10
CA LYS A 82 -7.83 -0.30 -8.48
C LYS A 82 -7.75 -0.11 -6.97
N SER A 83 -8.90 -0.22 -6.34
CA SER A 83 -9.01 -0.40 -4.89
C SER A 83 -9.37 -1.85 -4.60
N GLU A 84 -8.79 -2.44 -3.57
CA GLU A 84 -9.06 -3.83 -3.23
C GLU A 84 -8.90 -4.16 -1.75
N TRP A 85 -9.57 -5.22 -1.32
CA TRP A 85 -9.35 -5.85 -0.03
C TRP A 85 -8.06 -6.68 -0.05
N CYS A 86 -7.12 -6.31 0.81
CA CYS A 86 -5.89 -7.03 1.08
C CYS A 86 -5.99 -7.78 2.41
N ILE A 87 -5.30 -8.92 2.50
CA ILE A 87 -5.20 -9.73 3.71
C ILE A 87 -3.72 -9.85 4.04
N GLN A 88 -3.33 -9.65 5.31
CA GLN A 88 -1.92 -9.71 5.72
C GLN A 88 -1.28 -11.08 5.50
N ALA A 89 -2.02 -12.12 5.89
CA ALA A 89 -1.64 -13.53 5.86
C ALA A 89 -2.93 -14.37 5.88
N PRO A 90 -2.90 -15.69 5.62
CA PRO A 90 -4.07 -16.53 5.79
C PRO A 90 -4.70 -16.33 7.19
N ASN A 91 -5.99 -16.03 7.24
CA ASN A 91 -6.76 -15.70 8.46
C ASN A 91 -6.29 -14.44 9.22
N GLY A 92 -5.42 -13.62 8.63
CA GLY A 92 -4.95 -12.37 9.20
C GLY A 92 -5.93 -11.19 9.05
N PRO A 93 -5.53 -10.01 9.54
CA PRO A 93 -6.33 -8.80 9.39
C PRO A 93 -6.48 -8.39 7.93
N TRP A 94 -7.57 -7.68 7.67
CA TRP A 94 -7.95 -7.15 6.37
C TRP A 94 -7.75 -5.65 6.31
N ALA A 95 -7.37 -5.15 5.14
CA ALA A 95 -7.27 -3.72 4.87
C ALA A 95 -7.79 -3.41 3.47
N ALA A 96 -8.61 -2.37 3.35
CA ALA A 96 -8.98 -1.83 2.04
C ALA A 96 -7.86 -0.91 1.55
N CYS A 97 -7.25 -1.25 0.42
CA CYS A 97 -6.04 -0.61 -0.09
C CYS A 97 -6.25 -0.06 -1.50
N ASN A 98 -5.44 0.94 -1.87
CA ASN A 98 -5.33 1.41 -3.25
C ASN A 98 -4.07 0.84 -3.88
N ALA A 99 -4.22 0.23 -5.06
CA ALA A 99 -3.09 -0.23 -5.86
C ALA A 99 -2.67 0.86 -6.86
N TYR A 100 -1.39 1.20 -6.84
CA TYR A 100 -0.76 2.10 -7.80
C TYR A 100 0.37 1.37 -8.53
N SER A 101 0.67 1.80 -9.75
CA SER A 101 1.91 1.43 -10.44
C SER A 101 2.71 2.67 -10.77
N LEU A 102 4.01 2.62 -10.53
CA LEU A 102 4.95 3.69 -10.83
C LEU A 102 6.05 3.14 -11.75
N PHE A 103 6.53 3.99 -12.66
CA PHE A 103 7.78 3.77 -13.38
C PHE A 103 8.72 4.92 -13.04
N ARG A 104 9.90 4.59 -12.49
CA ARG A 104 10.97 5.54 -12.18
C ARG A 104 12.22 5.10 -12.95
N LYS A 105 12.95 6.06 -13.51
CA LYS A 105 14.29 5.82 -14.06
C LYS A 105 15.29 6.17 -12.98
N GLU A 106 16.20 5.25 -12.68
CA GLU A 106 17.20 5.43 -11.64
C GLU A 106 18.57 5.05 -12.16
N PHE A 107 19.59 5.72 -11.64
CA PHE A 107 20.96 5.37 -11.90
C PHE A 107 21.43 4.40 -10.82
N ILE A 108 21.94 3.23 -11.23
CA ILE A 108 22.50 2.25 -10.30
C ILE A 108 24.02 2.41 -10.34
N GLU A 109 24.59 3.04 -9.30
CA GLU A 109 26.03 3.32 -9.23
C GLU A 109 26.91 2.08 -9.36
N LYS A 110 26.40 0.91 -8.94
CA LYS A 110 27.09 -0.39 -8.98
C LYS A 110 26.71 -1.27 -10.17
N ALA A 111 26.16 -0.70 -11.25
CA ALA A 111 25.92 -1.44 -12.48
C ALA A 111 27.23 -1.59 -13.28
N PHE A 112 28.18 -2.38 -12.76
CA PHE A 112 29.42 -2.79 -13.43
C PHE A 112 29.63 -4.29 -13.26
#